data_AF-A0A8S3X713-F1
#
_entry.id   AF-A0A8S3X713-F1
#
_cell.length_a   1.000
_cell.length_b   1.000
_cell.length_c   1.000
_cell.angle_alpha   90.00
_cell.angle_beta   90.00
_cell.angle_gamma   90.00
#
_symmetry.space_group_name_H-M   'P 1'
#
loop_
_entity.id
_entity.type
_entity.pdbx_description
1 polymer ?
#
loop_
_entity_poly.entity_id
_entity_poly.type
_entity_poly.pdbx_seq_one_letter_code
_entity_poly.pdbx_strand_id
1 'polypeptide(L)'
;MFACLEKISEENNIKLEEEIKTKIMMHLTNLKQDLEIRFPDTSHGDQWIINPFTCDLNTVKMNLKEKEQLIDLMSDESLRSIFKTTDLSKF
;
A
#
# COMPACT_ATOMS: atom_id res chain seq x y z
N MET A 1 16.55 0.86 9.16
CA MET A 1 16.39 1.40 10.53
C MET A 1 15.02 2.07 10.60
N PHE A 2 14.16 1.68 11.55
CA PHE A 2 12.83 2.29 11.69
C PHE A 2 12.95 3.67 12.34
N ALA A 3 13.12 4.72 11.54
CA ALA A 3 13.37 6.10 11.99
C ALA A 3 12.28 6.64 12.95
N CYS A 4 11.04 6.14 12.84
CA CYS A 4 9.97 6.50 13.77
C CYS A 4 10.25 6.06 15.22
N LEU A 5 10.98 4.97 15.45
CA LEU A 5 11.21 4.49 16.81
C LEU A 5 12.06 5.48 17.62
N GLU A 6 13.10 6.02 16.98
CA GLU A 6 13.99 7.00 17.61
C GLU A 6 13.26 8.32 17.86
N LYS A 7 12.49 8.78 16.86
CA LYS A 7 11.63 9.95 16.99
C LYS A 7 10.62 9.82 18.13
N ILE A 8 9.92 8.69 18.26
CA ILE A 8 8.96 8.45 19.35
C ILE A 8 9.66 8.41 20.71
N SER A 9 10.86 7.83 20.78
CA SER A 9 11.65 7.79 22.01
C SER A 9 12.03 9.19 22.47
N GLU A 10 12.47 10.05 21.54
CA GLU A 10 12.81 11.45 21.78
C GLU A 10 11.58 12.28 22.19
N GLU A 11 10.48 12.17 21.44
CA GLU A 11 9.23 12.91 21.71
C GLU A 11 8.64 12.59 23.09
N ASN A 12 8.80 11.36 23.56
CA ASN A 12 8.25 10.91 24.85
C ASN A 12 9.29 10.95 25.98
N ASN A 13 10.51 11.40 25.72
CA ASN A 13 11.64 11.36 26.67
C ASN A 13 11.84 9.98 27.31
N ILE A 14 11.62 8.93 26.51
CA ILE A 14 11.78 7.54 26.93
C ILE A 14 13.18 7.10 26.56
N LYS A 15 13.92 6.56 27.53
CA LYS A 15 15.21 5.91 27.28
C LYS A 15 14.99 4.40 27.27
N LEU A 16 14.88 3.82 26.08
CA LEU A 16 14.76 2.38 25.91
C LEU A 16 16.11 1.71 26.15
N GLU A 17 16.12 0.63 26.92
CA GLU A 17 17.27 -0.25 26.99
C GLU A 17 17.55 -0.86 25.61
N GLU A 18 18.83 -1.05 25.28
CA GLU A 18 19.24 -1.56 23.97
C GLU A 18 18.65 -2.95 23.66
N GLU A 19 18.43 -3.79 24.67
CA GLU A 19 17.77 -5.08 24.50
C GLU A 19 16.31 -4.92 24.04
N ILE A 20 15.58 -3.97 24.63
CA ILE A 20 14.19 -3.67 24.26
C ILE A 20 14.15 -3.08 22.85
N LYS A 21 15.06 -2.15 22.53
CA LYS A 21 15.19 -1.56 21.19
C LYS A 21 15.42 -2.64 20.13
N THR A 22 16.27 -3.62 20.44
CA THR A 22 16.57 -4.75 19.57
C THR A 22 15.34 -5.65 19.37
N LYS A 23 14.62 -6.00 20.45
CA LYS A 23 13.39 -6.80 20.36
C LYS A 23 12.31 -6.13 19.52
N ILE A 24 12.11 -4.81 19.69
CA ILE A 24 11.14 -4.07 18.89
C ILE A 24 11.57 -4.05 17.41
N MET A 25 12.85 -3.76 17.12
CA MET A 25 13.33 -3.78 15.74
C MET A 25 13.17 -5.14 15.07
N MET A 26 13.47 -6.23 15.79
CA MET A 26 13.27 -7.59 15.28
C MET A 26 11.79 -7.85 14.98
N HIS A 27 10.89 -7.50 15.90
CA HIS A 27 9.45 -7.68 15.71
C HIS A 27 8.93 -6.89 14.50
N LEU A 28 9.30 -5.60 14.38
CA LEU A 28 8.91 -4.77 13.24
C LEU A 28 9.49 -5.28 11.92
N THR A 29 10.69 -5.85 11.93
CA THR A 29 11.32 -6.45 10.74
C THR A 29 10.55 -7.69 10.31
N ASN A 30 10.20 -8.58 11.24
CA ASN A 30 9.40 -9.78 10.94
C ASN A 30 8.01 -9.38 10.44
N LEU A 31 7.37 -8.42 11.10
CA LEU A 31 6.07 -7.90 10.67
C LEU A 31 6.14 -7.33 9.24
N LYS A 32 7.19 -6.58 8.93
CA LYS A 32 7.41 -6.09 7.56
C LYS A 32 7.53 -7.24 6.57
N GLN A 33 8.31 -8.27 6.87
CA GLN A 33 8.47 -9.44 6.00
C GLN A 33 7.15 -10.19 5.80
N ASP A 34 6.38 -10.41 6.87
CA ASP A 34 5.08 -11.05 6.80
C ASP A 34 4.10 -10.24 5.93
N LEU A 35 4.11 -8.91 6.07
CA LEU A 35 3.31 -8.03 5.23
C LEU A 35 3.76 -8.08 3.76
N GLU A 36 5.06 -8.06 3.46
CA GLU A 36 5.57 -8.17 2.08
C GLU A 36 5.21 -9.51 1.41
N ILE A 37 5.13 -10.60 2.18
CA ILE A 37 4.69 -11.91 1.68
C ILE A 37 3.19 -11.91 1.36
N ARG A 38 2.38 -11.26 2.21
CA ARG A 38 0.90 -11.25 2.07
C ARG A 38 0.39 -10.18 1.13
N PHE A 39 1.10 -9.07 1.04
CA PHE A 39 0.83 -7.92 0.18
C PHE A 39 2.04 -7.73 -0.73
N PRO A 40 2.16 -8.56 -1.80
CA PRO A 40 3.27 -8.46 -2.72
C PRO A 40 3.33 -7.06 -3.32
N ASP A 41 4.54 -6.60 -3.62
CA ASP A 41 4.77 -5.28 -4.18
C ASP A 41 4.04 -5.13 -5.52
N THR A 42 3.00 -4.32 -5.52
CA THR A 42 2.16 -4.00 -6.69
C THR A 42 2.86 -3.08 -7.70
N SER A 43 4.14 -2.74 -7.47
CA SER A 43 4.97 -1.94 -8.36
C SER A 43 5.11 -2.51 -9.79
N HIS A 44 4.72 -3.77 -10.02
CA HIS A 44 4.82 -4.45 -11.31
C HIS A 44 3.46 -4.76 -11.95
N GLY A 45 2.79 -3.74 -12.49
CA GLY A 45 1.68 -3.91 -13.44
C GLY A 45 0.31 -4.22 -12.84
N ASP A 46 0.21 -4.36 -11.52
CA ASP A 46 -1.03 -4.62 -10.78
C ASP A 46 -1.60 -3.37 -10.10
N GLN A 47 -1.05 -2.18 -10.38
CA GLN A 47 -1.51 -0.91 -9.83
C GLN A 47 -3.00 -0.64 -10.12
N TRP A 48 -3.53 -1.20 -11.21
CA TRP A 48 -4.94 -1.11 -11.58
C TRP A 48 -5.86 -1.77 -10.54
N ILE A 49 -5.37 -2.73 -9.75
CA ILE A 49 -6.13 -3.39 -8.66
C ILE A 49 -6.31 -2.44 -7.48
N ILE A 50 -5.27 -1.66 -7.15
CA ILE A 50 -5.32 -0.68 -6.06
C ILE A 50 -6.18 0.52 -6.46
N ASN A 51 -5.92 1.04 -7.67
CA ASN A 51 -6.67 2.17 -8.19
C ASN A 51 -6.76 2.06 -9.72
N PRO A 52 -7.90 1.58 -10.26
CA PRO A 52 -8.06 1.45 -11.70
C PRO A 52 -8.05 2.81 -12.39
N PHE A 53 -8.40 3.89 -11.70
CA PHE A 53 -8.58 5.23 -12.28
C PHE A 53 -7.28 6.03 -12.47
N THR A 54 -6.14 5.55 -11.96
CA THR A 54 -4.84 6.24 -11.99
C THR A 54 -3.67 5.38 -12.47
N CYS A 55 -3.93 4.14 -12.91
CA CYS A 55 -2.87 3.24 -13.36
C CYS A 55 -2.33 3.59 -14.75
N ASP A 56 -1.05 3.32 -15.01
CA ASP A 56 -0.45 3.43 -16.35
C ASP A 56 -0.71 2.15 -17.17
N LEU A 57 -1.59 2.25 -18.16
CA LEU A 57 -1.97 1.15 -19.06
C LEU A 57 -0.79 0.51 -19.82
N ASN A 58 0.35 1.21 -19.93
CA ASN A 58 1.57 0.68 -20.56
C ASN A 58 2.31 -0.30 -19.65
N THR A 59 2.15 -0.17 -18.34
CA THR A 59 2.80 -1.04 -17.34
C THR A 59 1.95 -2.24 -16.97
N VAL A 60 0.64 -2.19 -17.24
CA VAL A 60 -0.31 -3.26 -16.94
C VAL A 60 -0.14 -4.45 -17.88
N LYS A 61 0.05 -5.64 -17.27
CA LYS A 61 0.14 -6.93 -17.97
C LYS A 61 -1.25 -7.54 -18.17
N MET A 62 -1.92 -7.10 -19.22
CA MET A 62 -3.25 -7.56 -19.63
C MET A 62 -3.29 -7.84 -21.12
N ASN A 63 -4.21 -8.69 -21.56
CA ASN A 63 -4.52 -8.83 -22.98
C ASN A 63 -5.31 -7.61 -23.49
N LEU A 64 -5.46 -7.49 -24.81
CA LEU A 64 -6.11 -6.32 -25.42
C LEU A 64 -7.55 -6.09 -24.91
N LYS A 65 -8.33 -7.17 -24.82
CA LYS A 65 -9.74 -7.10 -24.37
C LYS A 65 -9.84 -6.62 -22.92
N GLU A 66 -8.97 -7.10 -22.04
CA GLU A 66 -8.90 -6.66 -20.65
C GLU A 66 -8.49 -5.19 -20.53
N LYS A 67 -7.56 -4.72 -21.38
CA LYS A 67 -7.18 -3.31 -21.43
C LYS A 67 -8.33 -2.42 -21.89
N GLU A 68 -9.11 -2.85 -22.89
CA GLU A 68 -10.31 -2.12 -23.33
C GLU A 68 -11.35 -2.02 -22.20
N GLN A 69 -11.61 -3.12 -21.49
CA GLN A 69 -12.51 -3.12 -20.33
C GLN A 69 -12.03 -2.18 -19.21
N LEU A 70 -10.71 -2.13 -18.97
CA LEU A 70 -10.12 -1.22 -18.01
C LEU A 70 -10.25 0.24 -18.47
N ILE A 71 -10.09 0.53 -19.78
CA ILE A 71 -10.31 1.86 -20.34
C ILE A 71 -11.76 2.31 -20.16
N ASP A 72 -12.74 1.44 -20.43
CA ASP A 72 -14.16 1.73 -20.22
C ASP A 72 -14.44 2.07 -18.75
N LEU A 73 -13.89 1.27 -17.82
CA LEU A 73 -14.00 1.52 -16.38
C LEU A 73 -13.34 2.86 -15.98
N MET A 74 -12.15 3.15 -16.48
CA MET A 74 -11.39 4.38 -16.19
C MET A 74 -12.08 5.65 -16.66
N SER A 75 -12.88 5.53 -17.73
CA SER A 75 -13.59 6.63 -18.37
C SER A 75 -14.93 6.94 -17.70
N ASP A 76 -15.41 6.07 -16.81
CA ASP A 76 -16.64 6.30 -16.04
C ASP A 76 -16.37 7.25 -14.86
N GLU A 77 -16.67 8.54 -15.06
CA GLU A 77 -16.54 9.57 -14.04
C GLU A 77 -17.50 9.39 -12.85
N SER A 78 -18.64 8.72 -13.04
CA SER A 78 -19.56 8.43 -11.94
C SER A 78 -18.94 7.41 -11.00
N LEU A 79 -18.39 6.32 -11.55
CA LEU A 79 -17.65 5.32 -10.78
C LEU A 79 -16.39 5.91 -10.15
N ARG A 80 -15.66 6.77 -10.87
CA ARG A 80 -14.49 7.49 -10.31
C ARG A 80 -14.87 8.33 -9.09
N SER A 81 -16.00 9.05 -9.17
CA SER A 81 -16.50 9.86 -8.06
C SER A 81 -16.87 8.98 -6.87
N ILE A 82 -17.64 7.91 -7.10
CA ILE A 82 -18.04 6.96 -6.05
C ILE A 82 -16.81 6.36 -5.37
N PHE A 83 -15.81 5.93 -6.14
CA PHE A 83 -14.57 5.36 -5.62
C PHE A 83 -13.82 6.34 -4.69
N LYS A 84 -13.80 7.64 -5.02
CA LYS A 84 -13.12 8.67 -4.20
C LYS A 84 -13.89 9.03 -2.92
N THR A 85 -15.21 8.96 -2.95
CA THR A 85 -16.06 9.47 -1.84
C THR A 85 -16.58 8.38 -0.92
N THR A 86 -16.49 7.11 -1.33
CA THR A 86 -17.03 6.00 -0.54
C THR A 86 -16.00 5.55 0.49
N ASP A 87 -16.39 5.64 1.77
CA ASP A 87 -15.60 5.07 2.86
C ASP A 87 -15.48 3.56 2.76
N LEU A 88 -14.32 3.04 3.15
CA LEU A 88 -14.06 1.59 3.21
C LEU A 88 -15.07 0.85 4.09
N SER A 89 -15.65 1.53 5.10
CA SER A 89 -16.68 0.96 5.98
C SER A 89 -18.02 0.63 5.31
N LYS A 90 -18.21 1.06 4.05
CA LYS A 90 -19.43 0.84 3.27
C LYS A 90 -19.32 -0.35 2.30
N PHE A 91 -18.19 -1.07 2.30
CA PHE A 91 -17.93 -2.29 1.55
C PHE A 91 -17.78 -3.48 2.50
#